data_AF-A0A3M1F2W6-F1
#
_entry.id   AF-A0A3M1F2W6-F1
#
_cell.length_a   1.000
_cell.length_b   1.000
_cell.length_c   1.000
_cell.angle_alpha   90.00
_cell.angle_beta   90.00
_cell.angle_gamma   90.00
#
_symmetry.space_group_name_H-M   'P 1'
#
loop_
_entity.id
_entity.type
_entity.pdbx_description
1 polymer ?
#
loop_
_entity_poly.entity_id
_entity_poly.type
_entity_poly.pdbx_seq_one_letter_code
_entity_poly.pdbx_strand_id
1 'polypeptide(L)' 'MTLADLFGHMRNEASKVIVGQDTVFAQTVIAFLSQGHVLLEGVPGTAKTLLAKTLARL' A
#
# COMPACT_ATOMS: atom_id res chain seq x y z
N MET A 1 5.67 19.76 5.54
CA MET A 1 5.28 18.41 5.11
C MET A 1 6.12 17.42 5.89
N THR A 2 5.48 16.67 6.78
CA THR A 2 6.08 15.60 7.58
C THR A 2 5.93 14.26 6.88
N LEU A 3 6.62 13.22 7.37
CA LEU A 3 6.42 11.84 6.90
C LEU A 3 4.97 11.39 7.09
N ALA A 4 4.33 11.82 8.19
CA ALA A 4 2.93 11.52 8.48
C ALA A 4 1.99 12.15 7.44
N ASP A 5 2.27 13.39 7.01
CA ASP A 5 1.49 14.06 5.97
C ASP A 5 1.63 13.32 4.62
N LEU A 6 2.85 12.96 4.23
CA LEU A 6 3.12 12.21 3.00
C LEU A 6 2.40 10.87 3.00
N PHE A 7 2.49 10.11 4.10
CA PHE A 7 1.77 8.84 4.23
C PHE A 7 0.26 9.04 4.14
N GLY A 8 -0.27 10.10 4.76
CA GLY A 8 -1.68 10.47 4.65
C GLY A 8 -2.12 10.72 3.20
N HIS A 9 -1.31 11.45 2.42
CA HIS A 9 -1.56 11.66 1.00
C HIS A 9 -1.52 10.35 0.20
N MET A 10 -0.49 9.52 0.39
CA MET A 10 -0.38 8.23 -0.29
C MET A 10 -1.57 7.32 0.02
N ARG A 11 -1.99 7.24 1.29
CA ARG A 11 -3.14 6.44 1.72
C ARG A 11 -4.45 6.94 1.09
N ASN A 12 -4.66 8.25 1.05
CA ASN A 12 -5.87 8.84 0.45
C ASN A 12 -5.95 8.59 -1.07
N GLU A 13 -4.82 8.62 -1.78
CA GLU A 13 -4.79 8.27 -3.19
C GLU A 13 -5.02 6.77 -3.41
N ALA A 14 -4.38 5.93 -2.58
CA ALA A 14 -4.56 4.47 -2.64
C ALA A 14 -6.01 4.04 -2.37
N SER A 15 -6.70 4.68 -1.43
CA SER A 15 -8.07 4.32 -1.03
C SER A 15 -9.12 4.54 -2.13
N LYS A 16 -8.79 5.30 -3.19
CA LYS A 16 -9.67 5.46 -4.36
C LYS A 16 -9.78 4.17 -5.19
N VAL A 17 -8.83 3.25 -5.03
CA VAL A 17 -8.69 2.05 -5.86
C VAL A 17 -8.63 0.78 -5.01
N ILE A 18 -8.01 0.85 -3.82
CA ILE A 18 -7.87 -0.25 -2.88
C ILE A 18 -8.89 -0.09 -1.76
N VAL A 19 -9.81 -1.05 -1.63
CA VAL A 19 -10.84 -1.05 -0.59
C VAL A 19 -10.55 -2.15 0.43
N GLY A 20 -10.63 -1.81 1.73
CA GLY A 20 -10.54 -2.78 2.83
C GLY A 20 -9.15 -3.37 3.10
N GLN A 21 -8.08 -2.77 2.57
CA GLN A 21 -6.69 -3.25 2.74
C GLN A 21 -5.77 -2.20 3.39
N ASP A 22 -6.30 -1.29 4.23
CA ASP A 22 -5.53 -0.20 4.85
C ASP A 22 -4.28 -0.71 5.59
N THR A 23 -4.42 -1.76 6.39
CA THR A 23 -3.30 -2.33 7.15
C THR A 23 -2.22 -2.91 6.25
N VAL A 24 -2.61 -3.66 5.21
CA VAL A 24 -1.66 -4.28 4.26
C VAL A 24 -0.93 -3.19 3.47
N PHE A 25 -1.64 -2.14 3.04
CA PHE A 25 -1.02 -1.00 2.36
C PHE A 25 -0.01 -0.30 3.27
N ALA A 26 -0.37 -0.03 4.52
CA ALA A 26 0.53 0.58 5.49
C ALA A 26 1.80 -0.25 5.73
N GLN A 27 1.66 -1.57 5.95
CA GLN A 27 2.80 -2.48 6.10
C GLN A 27 3.68 -2.53 4.85
N THR A 28 3.08 -2.47 3.66
CA THR A 28 3.83 -2.46 2.40
C THR A 28 4.65 -1.18 2.24
N VAL A 29 4.08 -0.02 2.59
CA VAL A 29 4.82 1.26 2.58
C VAL A 29 5.95 1.24 3.61
N ILE A 30 5.71 0.72 4.82
CA ILE A 30 6.73 0.58 5.86
C ILE A 30 7.90 -0.28 5.35
N ALA A 31 7.60 -1.44 4.75
CA ALA A 31 8.62 -2.31 4.21
C ALA A 31 9.41 -1.63 3.09
N PHE A 32 8.73 -0.94 2.16
CA PHE A 32 9.38 -0.20 1.07
C PHE A 32 10.35 0.87 1.59
N LEU A 33 9.91 1.70 2.53
CA LEU A 33 10.75 2.74 3.15
C LEU A 33 11.92 2.15 3.94
N SER A 34 11.76 0.94 4.47
CA SER A 34 12.80 0.21 5.22
C SER A 34 13.71 -0.62 4.32
N GLN A 35 13.57 -0.54 2.98
CA GLN A 35 14.24 -1.41 2.01
C GLN A 35 14.02 -2.92 2.27
N GLY A 36 12.89 -3.26 2.89
CA GLY A 36 12.46 -4.63 3.14
C GLY A 36 11.69 -5.23 1.96
N HIS A 37 11.33 -6.50 2.11
CA HIS A 37 10.54 -7.23 1.12
C HIS A 37 9.22 -7.70 1.73
N VAL A 38 8.17 -7.76 0.90
CA VAL A 38 6.82 -8.19 1.31
C VAL A 38 6.37 -9.34 0.41
N LEU A 39 5.82 -10.38 1.04
CA LEU A 39 5.10 -11.44 0.36
C LEU A 39 3.59 -11.24 0.62
N LEU A 40 2.81 -11.04 -0.45
CA LEU A 40 1.36 -10.88 -0.37
C LEU A 40 0.67 -12.22 -0.65
N GLU A 41 0.15 -12.87 0.38
CA GLU A 41 -0.57 -14.15 0.26
C GLU A 41 -2.09 -14.01 0.38
N GLY A 42 -2.82 -15.00 -0.13
CA GLY A 42 -4.28 -15.12 0.00
C GLY A 42 -4.94 -15.67 -1.26
N VAL A 43 -6.26 -15.86 -1.23
CA VAL A 43 -7.04 -16.41 -2.35
C VAL A 43 -7.08 -15.49 -3.58
N PRO A 44 -7.40 -16.00 -4.79
CA PRO A 44 -7.55 -15.16 -5.98
C PRO A 44 -8.60 -14.05 -5.78
N GLY A 45 -8.35 -12.88 -6.38
CA GLY A 45 -9.31 -11.75 -6.34
C GLY A 45 -9.18 -10.77 -5.17
N THR A 46 -8.24 -10.97 -4.23
CA THR A 46 -8.09 -10.08 -3.04
C THR A 46 -7.26 -8.81 -3.26
N ALA A 47 -7.23 -8.30 -4.50
CA ALA A 47 -6.52 -7.07 -4.87
C ALA A 47 -4.99 -7.04 -4.64
N LYS A 48 -4.31 -8.18 -4.43
CA LYS A 48 -2.83 -8.25 -4.25
C LYS A 48 -2.04 -7.53 -5.36
N THR A 49 -2.33 -7.87 -6.60
CA THR A 49 -1.69 -7.27 -7.77
C THR A 49 -2.05 -5.79 -7.93
N LEU A 50 -3.29 -5.43 -7.57
CA LEU A 50 -3.75 -4.05 -7.61
C LEU A 50 -2.97 -3.21 -6.58
N LEU A 51 -2.80 -3.71 -5.37
CA LEU A 51 -2.04 -3.05 -4.30
C LEU A 51 -0.60 -2.75 -4.72
N ALA A 52 0.12 -3.75 -5.22
CA ALA A 52 1.50 -3.56 -5.67
C ALA A 52 1.60 -2.55 -6.83
N LYS A 53 0.66 -2.61 -7.79
CA LYS A 53 0.61 -1.65 -8.92
C LYS A 53 0.23 -0.24 -8.48
N THR A 54 -0.66 -0.09 -7.52
CA THR A 54 -1.05 1.21 -6.97
C THR A 54 0.14 1.85 -6.29
N LEU A 55 0.83 1.15 -5.39
CA LEU A 55 2.02 1.68 -4.72
C LEU A 55 3.11 2.10 -5.71
N ALA A 56 3.33 1.33 -6.77
CA ALA A 56 4.32 1.66 -7.81
C ALA A 56 3.97 2.89 -8.69
N ARG A 57 2.73 3.39 -8.61
CA ARG A 57 2.23 4.53 -9.39
C ARG A 57 2.01 5.80 -8.57
N LEU A 58 2.08 5.70 -7.25
CA LEU A 58 2.06 6.82 -6.32
C LEU A 58 3.45 7.46 -6.25
#